data_AF-A0A424PEC3-F1
#
_entry.id   AF-A0A424PEC3-F1
#
_cell.length_a   1.000
_cell.length_b   1.000
_cell.length_c   1.000
_cell.angle_alpha   90.00
_cell.angle_beta   90.00
_cell.angle_gamma   90.00
#
_symmetry.space_group_name_H-M   'P 1'
#
loop_
_entity.id
_entity.type
_entity.pdbx_description
1 polymer ?
#
loop_
_entity_poly.entity_id
_entity_poly.type
_entity_poly.pdbx_seq_one_letter_code
_entity_poly.pdbx_strand_id
1 'polypeptide(L)'
;MPFLAFEFEIFYHIDLTLISLAIIFPLVFAIRGAFKRREKSLQFLSQFRSSLKTIYYFFNSNSKLSTSKKEEINKILYEISESFVNHLSQSNHNTTDIDKKTENIFKFILDNEEDIPNSLKQKILRFVRDLHLSIENLIAVHTHRTPISLKAYCLIFIYIFPTVYTPTIINKIGYDNPHNITYFIIILSEFILISLYNIQDQMEHPFDKDGLDDIKLDNFKIDRKID
;
A
#
# COMPACT_ATOMS: atom_id res chain seq x y z
N MET A 1 -25.45 15.08 18.28
CA MET A 1 -24.80 15.87 19.35
C MET A 1 -25.29 17.31 19.42
N PRO A 2 -25.30 18.13 18.34
CA PRO A 2 -25.73 19.53 18.43
C PRO A 2 -27.15 19.71 18.97
N PHE A 3 -28.11 18.87 18.53
CA PHE A 3 -29.47 18.87 19.07
C PHE A 3 -29.52 18.70 20.59
N LEU A 4 -28.84 17.66 21.11
CA LEU A 4 -28.79 17.39 22.55
C LEU A 4 -28.11 18.52 23.32
N ALA A 5 -27.06 19.13 22.75
CA ALA A 5 -26.35 20.22 23.40
C ALA A 5 -27.22 21.49 23.53
N PHE A 6 -28.04 21.81 22.51
CA PHE A 6 -29.00 22.91 22.61
C PHE A 6 -30.16 22.59 23.56
N GLU A 7 -30.76 21.39 23.47
CA GLU A 7 -31.92 21.00 24.29
C GLU A 7 -31.60 20.99 25.79
N PHE A 8 -30.40 20.53 26.17
CA PHE A 8 -29.95 20.48 27.56
C PHE A 8 -29.11 21.70 27.97
N GLU A 9 -29.03 22.75 27.14
CA GLU A 9 -28.24 23.96 27.39
C GLU A 9 -26.77 23.66 27.79
N ILE A 10 -26.18 22.64 27.16
CA ILE A 10 -24.80 22.21 27.43
C ILE A 10 -23.83 23.03 26.58
N PHE A 11 -23.23 24.05 27.18
CA PHE A 11 -22.13 24.82 26.61
C PHE A 11 -21.09 25.16 27.66
N TYR A 12 -19.81 25.03 27.32
CA TYR A 12 -18.71 25.31 28.24
C TYR A 12 -17.48 25.81 27.50
N HIS A 13 -16.59 26.49 28.22
CA HIS A 13 -15.32 26.98 27.69
C HIS A 13 -14.20 25.98 28.02
N ILE A 14 -13.82 25.17 27.04
CA ILE A 14 -12.63 24.30 27.10
C ILE A 14 -11.64 24.73 26.03
N ASP A 15 -10.36 24.70 26.34
CA ASP A 15 -9.31 24.85 25.34
C ASP A 15 -9.26 23.59 24.45
N LEU A 16 -9.65 23.77 23.19
CA LEU A 16 -9.70 22.70 22.19
C LEU A 16 -8.32 22.28 21.70
N THR A 17 -7.26 23.00 22.08
CA THR A 17 -5.90 22.75 21.61
C THR A 17 -5.42 21.33 21.95
N LEU A 18 -5.61 20.90 23.20
CA LEU A 18 -5.18 19.58 23.66
C LEU A 18 -5.91 18.45 22.92
N ILE A 19 -7.22 18.60 22.72
CA ILE A 19 -8.06 17.62 22.04
C ILE A 19 -7.70 17.60 20.55
N SER A 20 -7.57 18.76 19.92
CA SER A 20 -7.18 18.86 18.52
C SER A 20 -5.82 18.21 18.27
N LEU A 21 -4.85 18.41 19.17
CA LEU A 21 -3.56 17.73 19.11
C LEU A 21 -3.71 16.21 19.23
N ALA A 22 -4.51 15.73 20.18
CA ALA A 22 -4.75 14.31 20.39
C ALA A 22 -5.37 13.61 19.16
N ILE A 23 -6.17 14.31 18.36
CA ILE A 23 -6.78 13.74 17.14
C ILE A 23 -5.89 13.92 15.92
N ILE A 24 -5.48 15.16 15.66
CA ILE A 24 -4.80 15.54 14.41
C ILE A 24 -3.42 14.89 14.34
N PHE A 25 -2.67 14.85 15.44
CA PHE A 25 -1.31 14.33 15.43
C PHE A 25 -1.30 12.84 15.05
N PRO A 26 -1.97 11.92 15.77
CA PRO A 26 -2.04 10.50 15.39
C PRO A 26 -2.55 10.25 13.97
N LEU A 27 -3.56 11.01 13.53
CA LEU A 27 -4.11 10.90 12.18
C LEU A 27 -3.07 11.27 11.11
N VAL A 28 -2.33 12.37 11.29
CA VAL A 28 -1.26 12.77 10.37
C VAL A 28 -0.13 11.74 10.34
N PHE A 29 0.24 11.14 11.48
CA PHE A 29 1.24 10.06 11.51
C PHE A 29 0.76 8.82 10.76
N ALA A 30 -0.50 8.44 10.94
CA ALA A 30 -1.08 7.29 10.28
C ALA A 30 -1.15 7.50 8.76
N ILE A 31 -1.60 8.67 8.28
CA ILE A 31 -1.61 9.03 6.86
C ILE A 31 -0.21 8.97 6.26
N ARG A 32 0.79 9.56 6.94
CA ARG A 32 2.19 9.49 6.50
C ARG A 32 2.72 8.06 6.44
N GLY A 33 2.33 7.22 7.39
CA GLY A 33 2.66 5.81 7.43
C GLY A 33 2.09 5.06 6.22
N ALA A 34 0.81 5.24 5.94
CA ALA A 34 0.12 4.64 4.80
C ALA A 34 0.73 5.12 3.46
N PHE A 35 0.95 6.42 3.30
CA PHE A 35 1.61 6.98 2.12
C PHE A 35 3.01 6.38 1.90
N LYS A 36 3.83 6.31 2.95
CA LYS A 36 5.18 5.73 2.87
C LYS A 36 5.14 4.24 2.53
N ARG A 37 4.14 3.49 3.00
CA ARG A 37 3.93 2.08 2.65
C ARG A 37 3.61 1.93 1.17
N ARG A 38 2.71 2.76 0.63
CA ARG A 38 2.37 2.79 -0.79
C ARG A 38 3.60 3.11 -1.67
N GLU A 39 4.36 4.16 -1.34
CA GLU A 39 5.56 4.53 -2.09
C GLU A 39 6.63 3.43 -2.09
N LYS A 40 6.86 2.78 -0.94
CA LYS A 40 7.75 1.62 -0.87
C LYS A 40 7.27 0.46 -1.73
N SER A 41 5.97 0.22 -1.78
CA SER A 41 5.37 -0.82 -2.62
C SER A 41 5.64 -0.56 -4.10
N LEU A 42 5.48 0.69 -4.55
CA LEU A 42 5.83 1.10 -5.92
C LEU A 42 7.31 0.91 -6.23
N GLN A 43 8.18 1.24 -5.27
CA GLN A 43 9.62 1.03 -5.41
C GLN A 43 9.97 -0.46 -5.55
N PHE A 44 9.43 -1.33 -4.70
CA PHE A 44 9.70 -2.75 -4.75
C PHE A 44 9.10 -3.41 -6.01
N LEU A 45 7.91 -3.01 -6.45
CA LEU A 45 7.32 -3.46 -7.72
C LEU A 45 8.17 -3.03 -8.92
N SER A 46 8.74 -1.83 -8.89
CA SER A 46 9.65 -1.35 -9.93
C SER A 46 10.94 -2.17 -9.96
N GLN A 47 11.50 -2.51 -8.79
CA GLN A 47 12.67 -3.38 -8.67
C GLN A 47 12.36 -4.80 -9.17
N PHE A 48 11.23 -5.37 -8.78
CA PHE A 48 10.75 -6.67 -9.24
C PHE A 48 10.72 -6.76 -10.76
N ARG A 49 10.02 -5.80 -11.40
CA ARG A 49 9.94 -5.71 -12.86
C ARG A 49 11.32 -5.54 -13.49
N SER A 50 12.13 -4.64 -12.96
CA SER A 50 13.46 -4.33 -13.49
C SER A 50 14.38 -5.55 -13.46
N SER A 51 14.39 -6.29 -12.35
CA SER A 51 15.14 -7.53 -12.19
C SER A 51 14.68 -8.58 -13.19
N LEU A 52 13.37 -8.84 -13.32
CA LEU A 52 12.82 -9.76 -14.33
C LEU A 52 13.22 -9.38 -15.76
N LYS A 53 13.07 -8.11 -16.15
CA LYS A 53 13.46 -7.63 -17.48
C LYS A 53 14.95 -7.75 -17.73
N THR A 54 15.77 -7.50 -16.73
CA THR A 54 17.23 -7.61 -16.86
C THR A 54 17.66 -9.06 -17.04
N ILE A 55 17.06 -9.98 -16.28
CA ILE A 55 17.26 -11.43 -16.46
C ILE A 55 16.86 -11.84 -17.88
N TYR A 56 15.68 -11.41 -18.34
CA TYR A 56 15.21 -11.63 -19.72
C TYR A 56 16.23 -11.15 -20.77
N TYR A 57 16.80 -9.94 -20.62
CA TYR A 57 17.79 -9.43 -21.57
C TYR A 57 19.10 -10.19 -21.56
N PHE A 58 19.57 -10.68 -20.40
CA PHE A 58 20.79 -11.48 -20.33
C PHE A 58 20.64 -12.84 -21.01
N PHE A 59 19.50 -13.52 -20.83
CA PHE A 59 19.26 -14.78 -21.51
C PHE A 59 19.07 -14.60 -23.03
N ASN A 60 18.32 -13.58 -23.46
CA ASN A 60 18.08 -13.36 -24.88
C ASN A 60 19.32 -12.85 -25.63
N SER A 61 20.21 -12.10 -24.97
CA SER A 61 21.48 -11.66 -25.55
C SER A 61 22.57 -12.74 -25.57
N ASN A 62 22.38 -13.86 -24.85
CA ASN A 62 23.31 -14.98 -24.91
C ASN A 62 23.25 -15.67 -26.29
N SER A 63 24.32 -15.60 -27.08
CA SER A 63 24.41 -16.22 -28.40
C SER A 63 24.58 -17.74 -28.35
N LYS A 64 25.09 -18.29 -27.25
CA LYS A 64 25.28 -19.74 -27.07
C LYS A 64 23.99 -20.48 -26.76
N LEU A 65 23.00 -19.78 -26.21
CA LEU A 65 21.72 -20.36 -25.86
C LEU A 65 20.84 -20.52 -27.11
N SER A 66 20.32 -21.71 -27.35
CA SER A 66 19.43 -21.99 -28.49
C SER A 66 18.10 -21.21 -28.37
N THR A 67 17.43 -21.01 -29.51
CA THR A 67 16.14 -20.31 -29.55
C THR A 67 15.08 -21.00 -28.68
N SER A 68 15.01 -22.33 -28.71
CA SER A 68 14.07 -23.11 -27.87
C SER A 68 14.31 -22.89 -26.39
N LYS A 69 15.58 -22.85 -25.94
CA LYS A 69 15.93 -22.60 -24.54
C LYS A 69 15.62 -21.16 -24.12
N LYS A 70 15.78 -20.20 -25.03
CA LYS A 70 15.35 -18.80 -24.80
C LYS A 70 13.84 -18.71 -24.61
N GLU A 71 13.06 -19.40 -25.42
CA GLU A 71 11.60 -19.45 -25.27
C GLU A 71 11.18 -20.08 -23.94
N GLU A 72 11.84 -21.16 -23.52
CA GLU A 72 11.59 -21.82 -22.23
C GLU A 72 11.81 -20.87 -21.05
N ILE A 73 12.98 -20.23 -20.94
CA ILE A 73 13.24 -19.29 -19.84
C ILE A 73 12.33 -18.06 -19.90
N ASN A 74 12.01 -17.57 -21.10
CA ASN A 74 11.06 -16.48 -21.26
C ASN A 74 9.70 -16.86 -20.67
N LYS A 75 9.20 -18.08 -20.95
CA LYS A 75 7.96 -18.60 -20.37
C LYS A 75 8.02 -18.66 -18.84
N ILE A 76 9.11 -19.16 -18.25
CA ILE A 76 9.30 -19.17 -16.79
C ILE A 76 9.21 -17.75 -16.22
N LEU A 77 9.87 -16.77 -16.84
CA LEU A 77 9.84 -15.37 -16.39
C LEU A 77 8.44 -14.74 -16.51
N TYR A 78 7.69 -15.06 -17.56
CA TYR A 78 6.29 -14.64 -17.72
C TYR A 78 5.40 -15.24 -16.63
N GLU A 79 5.52 -16.55 -16.37
CA GLU A 79 4.73 -17.24 -15.34
C GLU A 79 5.00 -16.68 -13.94
N ILE A 80 6.27 -16.39 -13.60
CA ILE A 80 6.62 -15.72 -12.33
C ILE A 80 5.99 -14.33 -12.28
N SER A 81 6.13 -13.54 -13.34
CA SER A 81 5.57 -12.19 -13.41
C SER A 81 4.06 -12.18 -13.19
N GLU A 82 3.34 -13.04 -13.91
CA GLU A 82 1.88 -13.08 -13.86
C GLU A 82 1.39 -13.65 -12.52
N SER A 83 1.96 -14.78 -12.10
CA SER A 83 1.58 -15.44 -10.86
C SER A 83 1.80 -14.55 -9.64
N PHE A 84 2.93 -13.85 -9.58
CA PHE A 84 3.26 -13.01 -8.43
C PHE A 84 2.39 -11.75 -8.39
N VAL A 85 2.17 -11.09 -9.53
CA VAL A 85 1.25 -9.94 -9.62
C VAL A 85 -0.16 -10.34 -9.22
N ASN A 86 -0.64 -11.51 -9.66
CA ASN A 86 -1.96 -12.00 -9.28
C ASN A 86 -2.02 -12.32 -7.77
N HIS A 87 -0.98 -12.94 -7.22
CA HIS A 87 -0.88 -13.25 -5.79
C HIS A 87 -0.98 -12.00 -4.91
N LEU A 88 -0.33 -10.89 -5.29
CA LEU A 88 -0.39 -9.63 -4.52
C LEU A 88 -1.79 -9.03 -4.42
N SER A 89 -2.66 -9.30 -5.39
CA SER A 89 -4.07 -8.86 -5.35
C SER A 89 -5.00 -9.78 -4.58
N GLN A 90 -4.51 -10.95 -4.15
CA GLN A 90 -5.32 -11.93 -3.42
C GLN A 90 -5.06 -11.79 -1.92
N SER A 91 -6.07 -12.03 -1.10
CA SER A 91 -5.91 -12.09 0.37
C SER A 91 -5.14 -13.32 0.88
N ASN A 92 -4.54 -14.11 -0.02
CA ASN A 92 -3.82 -15.32 0.33
C ASN A 92 -2.37 -14.97 0.68
N HIS A 93 -1.90 -15.43 1.83
CA HIS A 93 -0.52 -15.22 2.30
C HIS A 93 0.41 -16.41 2.03
N ASN A 94 -0.08 -17.48 1.40
CA ASN A 94 0.73 -18.66 1.09
C ASN A 94 1.63 -18.39 -0.14
N THR A 95 2.94 -18.40 0.07
CA THR A 95 3.96 -18.09 -0.94
C THR A 95 4.56 -19.33 -1.60
N THR A 96 4.20 -20.54 -1.16
CA THR A 96 4.84 -21.79 -1.60
C THR A 96 4.84 -22.01 -3.12
N ASP A 97 3.80 -21.55 -3.82
CA ASP A 97 3.73 -21.61 -5.28
C ASP A 97 4.69 -20.61 -5.95
N ILE A 98 4.80 -19.41 -5.40
CA ILE A 98 5.72 -18.37 -5.87
C ILE A 98 7.17 -18.82 -5.67
N ASP A 99 7.48 -19.42 -4.54
CA ASP A 99 8.81 -19.93 -4.22
C ASP A 99 9.23 -21.01 -5.22
N LYS A 100 8.33 -21.98 -5.50
CA LYS A 100 8.55 -23.03 -6.51
C LYS A 100 8.76 -22.45 -7.90
N LYS A 101 7.95 -21.47 -8.31
CA LYS A 101 8.08 -20.83 -9.62
C LYS A 101 9.40 -20.08 -9.74
N THR A 102 9.84 -19.40 -8.68
CA THR A 102 11.10 -18.65 -8.69
C THR A 102 12.32 -19.58 -8.68
N GLU A 103 12.23 -20.73 -8.01
CA GLU A 103 13.25 -21.80 -8.05
C GLU A 103 13.50 -22.32 -9.47
N ASN A 104 12.49 -22.31 -10.34
CA ASN A 104 12.65 -22.77 -11.73
C ASN A 104 13.68 -21.97 -12.53
N ILE A 105 13.95 -20.70 -12.17
CA ILE A 105 15.05 -19.93 -12.77
C ILE A 105 16.40 -20.60 -12.44
N PHE A 106 16.60 -21.01 -11.19
CA PHE A 106 17.83 -21.68 -10.78
C PHE A 106 17.98 -23.05 -11.44
N LYS A 107 16.90 -23.84 -11.51
CA LYS A 107 16.90 -25.14 -12.21
C LYS A 107 17.32 -24.96 -13.68
N PHE A 108 16.71 -24.01 -14.38
CA PHE A 108 17.09 -23.70 -15.76
C PHE A 108 18.58 -23.32 -15.91
N ILE A 109 19.13 -22.54 -14.97
CA ILE A 109 20.56 -22.16 -15.00
C ILE A 109 21.47 -23.39 -14.79
N LEU A 110 21.08 -24.32 -13.93
CA LEU A 110 21.84 -25.55 -13.66
C LEU A 110 21.78 -26.51 -14.86
N ASP A 111 20.60 -26.72 -15.43
CA ASP A 111 20.38 -27.63 -16.56
C ASP A 111 21.07 -27.15 -17.84
N ASN A 112 21.42 -25.86 -17.92
CA ASN A 112 22.03 -25.22 -19.09
C ASN A 112 23.39 -24.57 -18.79
N GLU A 113 24.11 -25.07 -17.79
CA GLU A 113 25.36 -24.46 -17.32
C GLU A 113 26.43 -24.35 -18.43
N GLU A 114 26.54 -25.34 -19.31
CA GLU A 114 27.52 -25.35 -20.41
C GLU A 114 27.26 -24.25 -21.45
N ASP A 115 25.98 -23.89 -21.65
CA ASP A 115 25.54 -22.89 -22.63
C ASP A 115 25.57 -21.46 -22.06
N ILE A 116 25.87 -21.29 -20.77
CA ILE A 116 25.87 -20.00 -20.10
C ILE A 116 27.30 -19.65 -19.67
N PRO A 117 27.94 -18.63 -20.28
CA PRO A 117 29.27 -18.19 -19.85
C PRO A 117 29.30 -17.82 -18.36
N ASN A 118 30.35 -18.24 -17.63
CA ASN A 118 30.48 -17.99 -16.19
C ASN A 118 30.33 -16.51 -15.79
N SER A 119 30.86 -15.58 -16.60
CA SER A 119 30.72 -14.14 -16.36
C SER A 119 29.28 -13.64 -16.50
N LEU A 120 28.49 -14.25 -17.38
CA LEU A 120 27.06 -13.97 -17.55
C LEU A 120 26.25 -14.61 -16.43
N LYS A 121 26.56 -15.87 -16.07
CA LYS A 121 25.94 -16.61 -14.95
C LYS A 121 26.00 -15.82 -13.65
N GLN A 122 27.16 -15.29 -13.28
CA GLN A 122 27.32 -14.46 -12.08
C GLN A 122 26.44 -13.19 -12.10
N LYS A 123 26.33 -12.54 -13.26
CA LYS A 123 25.46 -11.37 -13.42
C LYS A 123 23.99 -11.76 -13.27
N ILE A 124 23.55 -12.83 -13.94
CA ILE A 124 22.19 -13.34 -13.83
C ILE A 124 21.84 -13.65 -12.38
N LEU A 125 22.70 -14.40 -11.67
CA LEU A 125 22.49 -14.77 -10.27
C LEU A 125 22.34 -13.56 -9.35
N ARG A 126 23.09 -12.48 -9.60
CA ARG A 126 22.92 -11.22 -8.86
C ARG A 126 21.52 -10.63 -9.07
N PHE A 127 21.01 -10.58 -10.30
CA PHE A 127 19.67 -10.07 -10.58
C PHE A 127 18.56 -11.02 -10.10
N VAL A 128 18.82 -12.33 -10.05
CA VAL A 128 17.92 -13.29 -9.42
C VAL A 128 17.83 -13.05 -7.92
N ARG A 129 18.94 -12.78 -7.24
CA ARG A 129 18.92 -12.34 -5.84
C ARG A 129 18.12 -11.05 -5.67
N ASP A 130 18.32 -10.07 -6.54
CA ASP A 130 17.58 -8.79 -6.47
C ASP A 130 16.08 -9.00 -6.75
N LEU A 131 15.71 -9.95 -7.61
CA LEU A 131 14.34 -10.41 -7.82
C LEU A 131 13.75 -11.02 -6.53
N HIS A 132 14.42 -11.99 -5.92
CA HIS A 132 13.98 -12.58 -4.65
C HIS A 132 13.79 -11.53 -3.58
N LEU A 133 14.75 -10.63 -3.41
CA LEU A 133 14.66 -9.56 -2.41
C LEU A 133 13.42 -8.68 -2.65
N SER A 134 13.11 -8.34 -3.90
CA SER A 134 11.91 -7.56 -4.22
C SER A 134 10.61 -8.32 -3.96
N ILE A 135 10.58 -9.64 -4.22
CA ILE A 135 9.45 -10.53 -3.93
C ILE A 135 9.21 -10.58 -2.42
N GLU A 136 10.24 -10.86 -1.63
CA GLU A 136 10.14 -10.92 -0.16
C GLU A 136 9.70 -9.60 0.45
N ASN A 137 10.24 -8.48 -0.03
CA ASN A 137 9.83 -7.16 0.43
C ASN A 137 8.35 -6.88 0.14
N LEU A 138 7.85 -7.28 -1.03
CA LEU A 138 6.44 -7.12 -1.39
C LEU A 138 5.53 -8.05 -0.58
N ILE A 139 5.94 -9.29 -0.34
CA ILE A 139 5.24 -10.23 0.54
C ILE A 139 5.18 -9.67 1.97
N ALA A 140 6.27 -9.10 2.47
CA ALA A 140 6.31 -8.49 3.80
C ALA A 140 5.34 -7.31 3.90
N VAL A 141 5.26 -6.45 2.87
CA VAL A 141 4.29 -5.35 2.82
C VAL A 141 2.86 -5.86 2.68
N HIS A 142 2.63 -6.94 1.94
CA HIS A 142 1.31 -7.53 1.76
C HIS A 142 0.80 -8.19 3.07
N THR A 143 1.68 -8.93 3.75
CA THR A 143 1.33 -9.69 4.96
C THR A 143 1.27 -8.82 6.21
N HIS A 144 2.18 -7.86 6.36
CA HIS A 144 2.24 -7.00 7.54
C HIS A 144 1.62 -5.63 7.28
N ARG A 145 0.57 -5.32 8.04
CA ARG A 145 -0.17 -4.05 7.97
C ARG A 145 0.49 -2.96 8.83
N THR A 146 -0.05 -1.75 8.76
CA THR A 146 0.32 -0.70 9.72
C THR A 146 -0.24 -1.05 11.11
N PRO A 147 0.28 -0.46 12.20
CA PRO A 147 -0.19 -0.76 13.55
C PRO A 147 -1.69 -0.46 13.73
N ILE A 148 -2.50 -1.51 13.91
CA ILE A 148 -3.96 -1.43 14.06
C ILE A 148 -4.37 -0.57 15.26
N SER A 149 -3.54 -0.55 16.32
CA SER A 149 -3.80 0.23 17.53
C SER A 149 -3.91 1.74 17.26
N LEU A 150 -3.07 2.29 16.39
CA LEU A 150 -3.10 3.72 16.05
C LEU A 150 -4.36 4.08 15.28
N LYS A 151 -4.80 3.20 14.37
CA LYS A 151 -6.04 3.37 13.61
C LYS A 151 -7.27 3.30 14.51
N ALA A 152 -7.30 2.34 15.44
CA ALA A 152 -8.37 2.22 16.43
C ALA A 152 -8.43 3.45 17.34
N TYR A 153 -7.28 3.95 17.77
CA TYR A 153 -7.17 5.21 18.51
C TYR A 153 -7.80 6.38 17.75
N CYS A 154 -7.40 6.62 16.49
CA CYS A 154 -7.95 7.70 15.68
C CYS A 154 -9.49 7.61 15.56
N LEU A 155 -10.02 6.41 15.31
CA LEU A 155 -11.46 6.20 15.14
C LEU A 155 -12.26 6.53 16.41
N ILE A 156 -11.78 6.06 17.57
CA ILE A 156 -12.42 6.37 18.86
C ILE A 156 -12.47 7.87 19.09
N PHE A 157 -11.36 8.57 18.83
CA PHE A 157 -11.27 10.01 19.03
C PHE A 157 -12.14 10.81 18.06
N ILE A 158 -12.25 10.38 16.81
CA ILE A 158 -13.19 10.96 15.83
C ILE A 158 -14.63 10.84 16.36
N TYR A 159 -15.04 9.67 16.88
CA TYR A 159 -16.40 9.52 17.41
C TYR A 159 -16.68 10.33 18.69
N ILE A 160 -15.67 10.56 19.53
CA ILE A 160 -15.80 11.38 20.74
C ILE A 160 -15.81 12.88 20.40
N PHE A 161 -15.19 13.27 19.28
CA PHE A 161 -14.97 14.67 18.91
C PHE A 161 -16.25 15.52 18.91
N PRO A 162 -17.37 15.13 18.28
CA PRO A 162 -18.60 15.91 18.30
C PRO A 162 -19.12 16.20 19.70
N THR A 163 -18.98 15.25 20.63
CA THR A 163 -19.46 15.39 22.01
C THR A 163 -18.70 16.48 22.75
N VAL A 164 -17.38 16.58 22.55
CA VAL A 164 -16.56 17.55 23.26
C VAL A 164 -16.48 18.90 22.53
N TYR A 165 -16.47 18.87 21.21
CA TYR A 165 -16.31 20.06 20.35
C TYR A 165 -17.59 20.90 20.29
N THR A 166 -18.77 20.25 20.24
CA THR A 166 -20.07 20.94 20.09
C THR A 166 -20.33 21.98 21.20
N PRO A 167 -20.23 21.65 22.52
CA PRO A 167 -20.50 22.61 23.59
C PRO A 167 -19.57 23.82 23.57
N THR A 168 -18.32 23.62 23.15
CA THR A 168 -17.34 24.71 23.04
C THR A 168 -17.60 25.60 21.84
N ILE A 169 -18.09 25.05 20.73
CA ILE A 169 -18.50 25.84 19.57
C ILE A 169 -19.75 26.66 19.87
N ILE A 170 -20.74 26.10 20.59
CA ILE A 170 -21.91 26.86 21.04
C ILE A 170 -21.47 28.03 21.93
N ASN A 171 -20.56 27.80 22.89
CA ASN A 171 -20.03 28.87 23.74
C ASN A 171 -19.33 29.97 22.93
N LYS A 172 -18.50 29.60 21.95
CA LYS A 172 -17.75 30.55 21.11
C LYS A 172 -18.62 31.34 20.13
N ILE A 173 -19.60 30.69 19.52
CA ILE A 173 -20.52 31.33 18.58
C ILE A 173 -21.52 32.18 19.36
N GLY A 174 -21.93 31.75 20.56
CA GLY A 174 -23.01 32.35 21.33
C GLY A 174 -24.32 31.59 21.10
N TYR A 175 -25.06 31.38 22.19
CA TYR A 175 -26.28 30.58 22.19
C TYR A 175 -27.41 31.21 21.35
N ASP A 176 -27.50 32.54 21.35
CA ASP A 176 -28.57 33.29 20.66
C ASP A 176 -28.38 33.39 19.13
N ASN A 177 -27.25 32.93 18.62
CA ASN A 177 -26.99 32.93 17.18
C ASN A 177 -27.74 31.80 16.46
N PRO A 178 -27.96 31.91 15.14
CA PRO A 178 -28.69 30.90 14.39
C PRO A 178 -28.05 29.52 14.56
N HIS A 179 -28.79 28.58 15.16
CA HIS A 179 -28.29 27.23 15.47
C HIS A 179 -27.71 26.52 14.23
N ASN A 180 -28.27 26.82 13.04
CA ASN A 180 -27.82 26.31 11.75
C ASN A 180 -26.30 26.45 11.52
N ILE A 181 -25.68 27.53 12.02
CA ILE A 181 -24.24 27.75 11.88
C ILE A 181 -23.46 26.70 12.67
N THR A 182 -23.87 26.43 13.91
CA THR A 182 -23.28 25.37 14.75
C THR A 182 -23.43 24.01 14.08
N TYR A 183 -24.64 23.65 13.63
CA TYR A 183 -24.86 22.39 12.91
C TYR A 183 -23.94 22.24 11.71
N PHE A 184 -23.83 23.29 10.89
CA PHE A 184 -22.96 23.29 9.71
C PHE A 184 -21.49 23.07 10.07
N ILE A 185 -20.96 23.79 11.07
CA ILE A 185 -19.56 23.66 11.48
C ILE A 185 -19.25 22.25 12.01
N ILE A 186 -20.14 21.67 12.82
CA ILE A 186 -19.95 20.34 13.37
C ILE A 186 -19.99 19.28 12.26
N ILE A 187 -20.98 19.36 11.36
CA ILE A 187 -21.08 18.44 10.22
C ILE A 187 -19.86 18.54 9.31
N LEU A 188 -19.42 19.76 8.97
CA LEU A 188 -18.25 19.98 8.13
C LEU A 188 -16.97 19.43 8.78
N SER A 189 -16.79 19.67 10.08
CA SER A 189 -15.61 19.22 10.81
C SER A 189 -15.55 17.69 10.89
N GLU A 190 -16.69 17.06 11.16
CA GLU A 190 -16.80 15.59 11.18
C GLU A 190 -16.55 15.00 9.79
N PHE A 191 -17.12 15.61 8.75
CA PHE A 191 -16.90 15.21 7.36
C PHE A 191 -15.41 15.25 6.99
N ILE A 192 -14.68 16.29 7.40
CA ILE A 192 -13.24 16.40 7.15
C ILE A 192 -12.48 15.27 7.86
N LEU A 193 -12.75 15.04 9.14
CA LEU A 193 -12.05 14.02 9.94
C LEU A 193 -12.29 12.61 9.40
N ILE A 194 -13.54 12.25 9.11
CA ILE A 194 -13.86 10.92 8.57
C ILE A 194 -13.30 10.73 7.16
N SER A 195 -13.29 11.78 6.33
CA SER A 195 -12.71 11.72 4.99
C SER A 195 -11.20 11.45 5.05
N LEU A 196 -10.48 12.14 5.94
CA LEU A 196 -9.04 11.93 6.14
C LEU A 196 -8.74 10.54 6.68
N TYR A 197 -9.57 10.02 7.59
CA TYR A 197 -9.47 8.65 8.08
C TYR A 197 -9.69 7.62 6.97
N ASN A 198 -10.68 7.84 6.10
CA ASN A 198 -10.96 6.94 4.98
C ASN A 198 -9.83 6.95 3.94
N ILE A 199 -9.26 8.13 3.62
CA ILE A 199 -8.10 8.24 2.72
C ILE A 199 -6.92 7.44 3.30
N GLN A 200 -6.65 7.58 4.60
CA GLN A 200 -5.62 6.80 5.26
C GLN A 200 -5.85 5.29 5.10
N ASP A 201 -7.10 4.84 5.26
CA ASP A 201 -7.46 3.43 5.18
C ASP A 201 -7.27 2.86 3.77
N GLN A 202 -7.74 3.59 2.75
CA GLN A 202 -7.55 3.18 1.35
C GLN A 202 -6.06 3.07 0.99
N MET A 203 -5.23 4.02 1.43
CA MET A 203 -3.78 3.96 1.20
C MET A 203 -3.08 2.83 1.97
N GLU A 204 -3.71 2.27 2.99
CA GLU A 204 -3.16 1.15 3.76
C GLU A 204 -3.12 -0.14 2.92
N HIS A 205 -4.02 -0.29 1.95
CA HIS A 205 -4.20 -1.50 1.16
C HIS A 205 -3.79 -1.30 -0.31
N PRO A 206 -2.50 -1.14 -0.64
CA PRO A 206 -2.08 -0.69 -1.96
C PRO A 206 -2.32 -1.68 -3.13
N PHE A 207 -2.79 -2.91 -2.84
CA PHE A 207 -2.82 -4.02 -3.80
C PHE A 207 -4.21 -4.63 -4.02
N ASP A 208 -5.23 -4.29 -3.21
CA ASP A 208 -6.52 -4.99 -3.22
C ASP A 208 -7.48 -4.53 -4.34
N LYS A 209 -7.13 -3.44 -5.04
CA LYS A 209 -7.85 -2.89 -6.20
C LYS A 209 -9.24 -2.33 -5.85
N ASP A 210 -9.48 -2.02 -4.59
CA ASP A 210 -10.72 -1.38 -4.12
C ASP A 210 -10.56 0.15 -4.01
N GLY A 211 -9.36 0.61 -3.64
CA GLY A 211 -9.05 2.03 -3.46
C GLY A 211 -8.88 2.79 -4.78
N LEU A 212 -9.32 4.06 -4.80
CA LEU A 212 -9.11 4.97 -5.95
C LEU A 212 -7.63 5.18 -6.26
N ASP A 213 -6.78 5.12 -5.24
CA ASP A 213 -5.34 5.38 -5.32
C ASP A 213 -4.48 4.09 -5.34
N ASP A 214 -5.11 2.93 -5.55
CA ASP A 214 -4.43 1.65 -5.56
C ASP A 214 -3.43 1.52 -6.70
N ILE A 215 -2.45 0.67 -6.48
CA ILE A 215 -1.40 0.44 -7.45
C ILE A 215 -1.97 -0.41 -8.60
N LYS A 216 -1.92 0.12 -9.82
CA LYS A 216 -2.22 -0.63 -11.04
C LYS A 216 -1.16 -1.71 -11.27
N LEU A 217 -1.35 -2.88 -10.66
CA LEU A 217 -0.35 -3.96 -10.64
C LEU A 217 0.02 -4.47 -12.04
N ASP A 218 -0.91 -4.43 -13.00
CA ASP A 218 -0.66 -4.85 -14.39
C ASP A 218 0.45 -4.02 -15.07
N ASN A 219 0.68 -2.77 -14.62
CA ASN A 219 1.78 -1.92 -15.11
C ASN A 219 3.17 -2.44 -14.71
N PHE A 220 3.24 -3.45 -13.84
CA PHE A 220 4.48 -4.07 -13.39
C PHE A 220 4.72 -5.44 -14.02
N LYS A 221 3.74 -6.04 -14.70
CA LYS A 221 3.90 -7.30 -15.45
C LYS A 221 4.92 -7.16 -16.58
N ILE A 222 5.82 -8.13 -16.74
CA ILE A 222 6.95 -8.07 -17.68
C ILE A 222 6.55 -7.69 -19.13
N ASP A 223 5.36 -8.08 -19.59
CA ASP A 223 4.73 -7.82 -20.89
C ASP A 223 3.78 -6.61 -20.93
N ARG A 224 3.80 -5.73 -19.92
CA ARG A 224 2.87 -4.58 -19.82
C ARG A 224 2.66 -3.85 -21.15
N LYS A 225 1.40 -3.56 -21.44
CA LYS A 225 0.98 -2.55 -22.40
C LYS A 225 0.58 -1.32 -21.59
N ILE A 226 1.19 -0.18 -21.90
CA ILE A 226 0.81 1.08 -21.26
C ILE A 226 -0.18 1.73 -22.21
N ASP A 227 -1.44 1.78 -21.80
CA ASP A 227 -2.48 2.59 -22.42
C ASP A 227 -2.51 3.99 -21.78
#